data_AF-A0A7W8GF47-F1
#
_entry.id   AF-A0A7W8GF47-F1
#
_cell.length_a   1.000
_cell.length_b   1.000
_cell.length_c   1.000
_cell.angle_alpha   90.00
_cell.angle_beta   90.00
_cell.angle_gamma   90.00
#
_symmetry.space_group_name_H-M   'P 1'
#
loop_
_entity.id
_entity.type
_entity.pdbx_description
1 polymer ?
#
loop_
_entity_poly.entity_id
_entity_poly.type
_entity_poly.pdbx_seq_one_letter_code
_entity_poly.pdbx_strand_id
1 'polypeptide(L)'
;MTAEVSRFRRVTNGAALAVLLGTLLWLAVLWAAIPDVLPLRMNLSSPPTLGSKARLLFLPPLMGLVFLTFTYTEKIGVINMPDLGSPERNRAAAREASAGLKFFCTLLLAGVLLSMLATSSAAPPGVVGTFFACIGGVGAAMWLVTALRRR
;
A
#
# COMPACT_ATOMS: atom_id res chain seq x y z
N MET A 1 19.96 -22.61 -10.15
CA MET A 1 20.03 -21.30 -10.82
C MET A 1 19.15 -20.31 -10.07
N THR A 2 19.71 -19.26 -9.48
CA THR A 2 18.94 -18.18 -8.87
C THR A 2 18.26 -17.40 -10.00
N ALA A 3 16.96 -17.62 -10.21
CA ALA A 3 16.18 -16.84 -11.16
C ALA A 3 16.36 -15.34 -10.83
N GLU A 4 16.91 -14.57 -11.76
CA GLU A 4 17.07 -13.13 -11.60
C GLU A 4 15.73 -12.50 -11.19
N VAL A 5 15.77 -11.59 -10.23
CA VAL A 5 14.60 -10.83 -9.84
C VAL A 5 14.25 -9.92 -11.00
N SER A 6 13.11 -10.16 -11.65
CA SER A 6 12.66 -9.32 -12.77
C SER A 6 12.56 -7.86 -12.34
N ARG A 7 12.90 -6.94 -13.26
CA ARG A 7 12.87 -5.49 -13.00
C ARG A 7 11.50 -5.05 -12.52
N PHE A 8 10.45 -5.58 -13.13
CA PHE A 8 9.07 -5.36 -12.73
C PHE A 8 8.86 -5.70 -11.25
N ARG A 9 9.21 -6.92 -10.83
CA ARG A 9 9.05 -7.38 -9.45
C ARG A 9 9.79 -6.49 -8.44
N ARG A 10 11.00 -6.06 -8.80
CA ARG A 10 11.77 -5.14 -7.94
C ARG A 10 11.08 -3.80 -7.78
N VAL A 11 10.59 -3.22 -8.87
CA VAL A 11 9.91 -1.92 -8.86
C VAL A 11 8.58 -1.98 -8.12
N THR A 12 7.73 -2.97 -8.42
CA THR A 12 6.41 -3.10 -7.77
C THR A 12 6.53 -3.40 -6.28
N ASN A 13 7.49 -4.23 -5.86
CA ASN A 13 7.74 -4.46 -4.43
C ASN A 13 8.24 -3.22 -3.71
N GLY A 14 9.17 -2.47 -4.33
CA GLY A 14 9.63 -1.20 -3.78
C GLY A 14 8.50 -0.19 -3.66
N ALA A 15 7.67 -0.06 -4.69
CA ALA A 15 6.51 0.82 -4.71
C ALA A 15 5.46 0.42 -3.66
N ALA A 16 5.14 -0.88 -3.54
CA ALA A 16 4.20 -1.38 -2.54
C ALA A 16 4.67 -1.05 -1.12
N LEU A 17 5.97 -1.24 -0.85
CA LEU A 17 6.55 -0.92 0.45
C LEU A 17 6.54 0.58 0.73
N ALA A 18 6.85 1.41 -0.28
CA ALA A 18 6.78 2.86 -0.15
C ALA A 18 5.36 3.36 0.13
N VAL A 19 4.35 2.78 -0.53
CA VAL A 19 2.93 3.09 -0.26
C VAL A 19 2.54 2.67 1.17
N LEU A 20 2.89 1.45 1.59
CA LEU A 20 2.59 0.95 2.93
C LEU A 20 3.19 1.86 4.02
N LEU A 21 4.52 2.05 3.98
CA LEU A 21 5.23 2.84 4.98
C LEU A 21 4.89 4.33 4.90
N GLY A 22 4.71 4.87 3.69
CA GLY A 22 4.30 6.25 3.48
C GLY A 22 2.90 6.53 4.03
N THR A 23 1.97 5.60 3.86
CA THR A 23 0.61 5.70 4.43
C THR A 23 0.63 5.65 5.96
N LEU A 24 1.46 4.77 6.54
CA LEU A 24 1.64 4.70 8.00
C LEU A 24 2.24 6.00 8.55
N LEU A 25 3.29 6.51 7.91
CA LEU A 25 3.92 7.77 8.28
C LEU A 25 2.94 8.94 8.17
N TRP A 26 2.21 9.01 7.06
CA TRP A 26 1.20 10.04 6.84
C TRP A 26 0.12 10.06 7.92
N LEU A 27 -0.43 8.89 8.26
CA LEU A 27 -1.44 8.78 9.30
C LEU A 27 -0.88 9.18 10.67
N ALA A 28 0.36 8.78 10.97
CA ALA A 28 1.04 9.17 12.22
C ALA A 28 1.26 10.69 12.32
N VAL A 29 1.71 11.32 11.23
CA VAL A 29 1.95 12.78 11.16
C VAL A 29 0.65 13.56 11.35
N LEU A 30 -0.44 13.13 10.73
CA LEU A 30 -1.73 13.82 10.83
C LEU A 30 -2.53 13.46 12.09
N TRP A 31 -2.15 12.41 12.83
CA TRP A 31 -2.99 11.82 13.88
C TRP A 31 -3.48 12.83 14.93
N ALA A 32 -2.59 13.73 15.36
CA ALA A 32 -2.90 14.76 16.34
C ALA A 32 -3.83 15.87 15.79
N ALA A 33 -3.79 16.11 14.48
CA ALA A 33 -4.62 17.13 13.81
C ALA A 33 -6.02 16.62 13.44
N ILE A 34 -6.22 15.29 13.39
CA ILE A 34 -7.52 14.70 13.08
C ILE A 34 -8.40 14.76 14.36
N PRO A 35 -9.59 15.39 14.28
CA PRO A 35 -10.51 15.44 15.42
C PRO A 35 -11.04 14.05 15.77
N ASP A 36 -11.35 13.83 17.06
CA ASP A 36 -11.75 12.49 17.56
C ASP A 36 -13.03 11.97 16.91
N VAL A 37 -13.94 12.87 16.55
CA VAL A 37 -15.17 12.60 15.81
C VAL A 37 -15.16 13.44 14.54
N LEU A 38 -15.36 12.80 13.40
CA LEU A 38 -15.45 13.45 12.10
C LEU A 38 -16.44 12.74 11.17
N PRO A 39 -17.03 13.46 10.20
CA PRO A 39 -17.83 12.82 9.16
C PRO A 39 -16.93 11.91 8.31
N LEU A 40 -17.20 10.62 8.31
CA LEU A 40 -16.49 9.62 7.51
C LEU A 40 -17.48 8.96 6.54
N ARG A 41 -17.05 8.78 5.30
CA ARG A 41 -17.82 8.06 4.28
C ARG A 41 -17.34 6.61 4.20
N MET A 42 -18.15 5.69 4.76
CA MET A 42 -17.90 4.25 4.70
C MET A 42 -18.46 3.59 3.44
N ASN A 43 -19.48 4.20 2.84
CA ASN A 43 -20.10 3.77 1.59
C ASN A 43 -20.11 4.96 0.63
N LEU A 44 -19.60 4.78 -0.60
CA LEU A 44 -19.56 5.82 -1.62
C LEU A 44 -20.97 6.31 -2.01
N SER A 45 -22.00 5.47 -1.87
CA SER A 45 -23.39 5.79 -2.18
C SER A 45 -24.15 6.48 -1.03
N SER A 46 -23.53 6.62 0.15
CA SER A 46 -24.18 7.20 1.33
C SER A 46 -23.54 8.55 1.71
N PRO A 47 -24.29 9.45 2.35
CA PRO A 47 -23.70 10.65 2.93
C PRO A 47 -22.68 10.28 4.01
N PRO A 48 -21.64 11.11 4.25
CA PRO A 48 -20.74 10.92 5.38
C PRO A 48 -21.53 10.88 6.70
N THR A 49 -21.15 9.97 7.58
CA THR A 49 -21.75 9.84 8.92
C THR A 49 -20.71 10.14 9.98
N LEU A 50 -21.13 10.69 11.12
CA LEU A 50 -20.19 10.92 12.23
C LEU A 50 -19.60 9.59 12.68
N GLY A 51 -18.27 9.53 12.71
CA GLY A 51 -17.51 8.36 13.13
C GLY A 51 -16.28 8.77 13.92
N SER A 52 -15.79 7.83 14.73
CA SER A 52 -14.53 8.03 15.44
C SER A 52 -13.35 7.96 14.48
N LYS A 53 -12.34 8.82 14.67
CA LYS A 53 -11.06 8.72 13.94
C LYS A 53 -10.36 7.38 14.13
N ALA A 54 -10.63 6.67 15.22
CA ALA A 54 -10.11 5.32 15.46
C ALA A 54 -10.50 4.33 14.34
N ARG A 55 -11.59 4.60 13.60
CA ARG A 55 -12.00 3.78 12.45
C ARG A 55 -10.95 3.80 11.32
N LEU A 56 -10.15 4.86 11.22
CA LEU A 56 -9.05 4.96 10.26
C LEU A 56 -7.93 3.93 10.57
N LEU A 57 -7.81 3.49 11.82
CA LEU A 57 -6.81 2.50 12.25
C LEU A 57 -7.13 1.07 11.80
N PHE A 58 -8.31 0.81 11.25
CA PHE A 58 -8.65 -0.52 10.75
C PHE A 58 -7.91 -0.86 9.45
N LEU A 59 -7.72 0.12 8.57
CA LEU A 59 -7.13 -0.13 7.24
C LEU A 59 -5.62 -0.41 7.28
N PRO A 60 -4.77 0.23 8.12
CA PRO A 60 -3.35 -0.07 8.14
C PRO A 60 -3.00 -1.52 8.52
N PRO A 61 -3.60 -2.16 9.55
CA PRO A 61 -3.40 -3.58 9.81
C PRO A 61 -3.86 -4.47 8.66
N LEU A 62 -5.01 -4.18 8.05
CA LEU A 62 -5.49 -4.93 6.88
C LEU A 62 -4.54 -4.80 5.69
N MET A 63 -4.02 -3.60 5.44
CA MET A 63 -3.03 -3.32 4.41
C MET A 63 -1.72 -4.07 4.69
N GLY A 64 -1.27 -4.12 5.95
CA GLY A 64 -0.14 -4.95 6.37
C GLY A 64 -0.37 -6.43 6.15
N LEU A 65 -1.56 -6.95 6.49
CA LEU A 65 -1.93 -8.35 6.26
C LEU A 65 -1.90 -8.71 4.78
N VAL A 66 -2.49 -7.87 3.92
CA VAL A 66 -2.46 -8.03 2.45
C VAL A 66 -1.02 -8.03 1.94
N PHE A 67 -0.20 -7.08 2.40
CA PHE A 67 1.20 -6.97 2.01
C PHE A 67 1.99 -8.23 2.37
N LEU A 68 1.83 -8.73 3.60
CA LEU A 68 2.50 -9.94 4.08
C LEU A 68 2.02 -11.19 3.35
N THR A 69 0.71 -11.31 3.12
CA THR A 69 0.12 -12.44 2.40
C THR A 69 0.69 -12.55 1.00
N PHE A 70 0.69 -11.46 0.22
CA PHE A 70 1.24 -11.51 -1.13
C PHE A 70 2.77 -11.61 -1.16
N THR A 71 3.46 -11.15 -0.11
CA THR A 71 4.90 -11.42 0.05
C THR A 71 5.16 -12.91 0.27
N TYR A 72 4.30 -13.59 1.02
CA TYR A 72 4.35 -15.03 1.20
C TYR A 72 4.05 -15.79 -0.10
N THR A 73 2.96 -15.44 -0.82
CA THR A 73 2.62 -16.08 -2.10
C THR A 73 3.71 -15.87 -3.16
N GLU A 74 4.31 -14.68 -3.21
CA GLU A 74 5.47 -14.39 -4.06
C GLU A 74 6.66 -15.29 -3.71
N LYS A 75 6.98 -15.45 -2.41
CA LYS A 75 8.11 -16.28 -1.98
C LYS A 75 7.94 -17.74 -2.41
N ILE A 76 6.77 -18.32 -2.18
CA ILE A 76 6.47 -19.71 -2.54
C ILE A 76 6.24 -19.89 -4.04
N GLY A 77 5.87 -18.83 -4.77
CA GLY A 77 5.57 -18.87 -6.20
C GLY A 77 4.28 -19.63 -6.51
N VAL A 78 3.25 -19.45 -5.68
CA VAL A 78 1.96 -20.13 -5.81
C VAL A 78 0.84 -19.10 -5.78
N ILE A 79 0.07 -19.07 -6.87
CA ILE A 79 -1.21 -18.38 -6.98
C ILE A 79 -2.07 -19.18 -7.97
N ASN A 80 -3.38 -19.14 -7.82
CA ASN A 80 -4.26 -19.77 -8.80
C ASN A 80 -4.20 -18.99 -10.11
N MET A 81 -3.60 -19.56 -11.14
CA MET A 81 -3.39 -18.95 -12.45
C MET A 81 -3.41 -20.01 -13.55
N PRO A 82 -3.65 -19.63 -14.82
CA PRO A 82 -3.61 -20.57 -15.94
C PRO A 82 -2.27 -21.30 -16.02
N ASP A 83 -2.31 -22.58 -16.40
CA ASP A 83 -1.10 -23.36 -16.62
C ASP A 83 -0.38 -22.87 -17.90
N LEU A 84 0.88 -22.49 -17.76
CA LEU A 84 1.76 -22.02 -18.82
C LEU A 84 2.61 -23.14 -19.43
N GLY A 85 2.31 -24.39 -19.10
CA GLY A 85 2.93 -25.58 -19.70
C GLY A 85 4.29 -25.94 -19.11
N SER A 86 4.78 -25.23 -18.08
CA SER A 86 5.90 -25.70 -17.29
C SER A 86 5.85 -25.19 -15.83
N PRO A 87 6.28 -26.00 -14.84
CA PRO A 87 6.31 -25.60 -13.44
C PRO A 87 7.13 -24.34 -13.17
N GLU A 88 8.23 -24.15 -13.92
CA GLU A 88 9.10 -22.97 -13.75
C GLU A 88 8.44 -21.69 -14.25
N ARG A 89 7.76 -21.74 -15.41
CA ARG A 89 7.02 -20.61 -15.96
C ARG A 89 5.84 -20.25 -15.05
N ASN A 90 5.14 -21.24 -14.53
CA ASN A 90 4.04 -21.03 -13.57
C ASN A 90 4.52 -20.33 -12.31
N ARG A 91 5.63 -20.79 -11.70
CA ARG A 91 6.20 -20.14 -10.50
C ARG A 91 6.70 -18.74 -10.75
N ALA A 92 7.33 -18.49 -11.90
CA ALA A 92 7.81 -17.16 -12.29
C ALA A 92 6.64 -16.18 -12.47
N ALA A 93 5.61 -16.59 -13.20
CA ALA A 93 4.42 -15.77 -13.40
C ALA A 93 3.62 -15.57 -12.10
N ALA A 94 3.53 -16.59 -11.24
CA ALA A 94 2.90 -16.47 -9.91
C ALA A 94 3.61 -15.44 -9.01
N ARG A 95 4.94 -15.37 -9.08
CA ARG A 95 5.77 -14.35 -8.40
C ARG A 95 5.46 -12.94 -8.91
N GLU A 96 5.38 -12.76 -10.22
CA GLU A 96 5.08 -11.45 -10.81
C GLU A 96 3.64 -11.00 -10.53
N ALA A 97 2.69 -11.91 -10.68
CA ALA A 97 1.29 -11.67 -10.34
C ALA A 97 1.13 -11.30 -8.86
N SER A 98 1.79 -12.03 -7.95
CA SER A 98 1.78 -11.71 -6.52
C SER A 98 2.35 -10.33 -6.23
N ALA A 99 3.45 -9.94 -6.87
CA ALA A 99 4.05 -8.61 -6.69
C ALA A 99 3.13 -7.49 -7.24
N GLY A 100 2.48 -7.71 -8.38
CA GLY A 100 1.50 -6.80 -8.95
C GLY A 100 0.26 -6.64 -8.07
N LEU A 101 -0.33 -7.74 -7.62
CA LEU A 101 -1.49 -7.74 -6.71
C LEU A 101 -1.15 -7.10 -5.37
N LYS A 102 0.03 -7.38 -4.82
CA LYS A 102 0.52 -6.73 -3.59
C LYS A 102 0.51 -5.21 -3.73
N PHE A 103 1.12 -4.68 -4.79
CA PHE A 103 1.13 -3.25 -5.05
C PHE A 103 -0.26 -2.69 -5.24
N PHE A 104 -1.07 -3.31 -6.11
CA PHE A 104 -2.42 -2.86 -6.41
C PHE A 104 -3.32 -2.83 -5.16
N CYS A 105 -3.37 -3.90 -4.38
CA CYS A 105 -4.21 -3.97 -3.19
C CYS A 105 -3.72 -3.01 -2.09
N THR A 106 -2.40 -2.85 -1.92
CA THR A 106 -1.84 -1.87 -0.96
C THR A 106 -2.22 -0.45 -1.36
N LEU A 107 -2.08 -0.11 -2.65
CA LEU A 107 -2.46 1.19 -3.19
C LEU A 107 -3.97 1.45 -3.07
N LEU A 108 -4.80 0.44 -3.35
CA LEU A 108 -6.24 0.53 -3.22
C LEU A 108 -6.65 0.83 -1.77
N LEU A 109 -6.11 0.09 -0.79
CA LEU A 109 -6.42 0.30 0.62
C LEU A 109 -5.93 1.66 1.13
N ALA A 110 -4.74 2.10 0.69
CA ALA A 110 -4.24 3.43 0.98
C ALA A 110 -5.15 4.52 0.36
N GLY A 111 -5.64 4.30 -0.86
CA GLY A 111 -6.58 5.19 -1.55
C GLY A 111 -7.95 5.26 -0.86
N VAL A 112 -8.47 4.12 -0.36
CA VAL A 112 -9.70 4.10 0.46
C VAL A 112 -9.49 4.91 1.74
N LEU A 113 -8.38 4.71 2.44
CA LEU A 113 -8.07 5.46 3.66
C LEU A 113 -7.96 6.97 3.40
N LEU A 114 -7.26 7.35 2.33
CA LEU A 114 -7.18 8.74 1.88
C LEU A 114 -8.57 9.28 1.56
N SER A 115 -9.39 8.54 0.82
CA SER A 115 -10.76 8.97 0.44
C SER A 115 -11.64 9.20 1.68
N MET A 116 -11.56 8.31 2.68
CA MET A 116 -12.31 8.45 3.93
C MET A 116 -11.99 9.77 4.64
N LEU A 117 -10.73 10.18 4.66
CA LEU A 117 -10.31 11.42 5.33
C LEU A 117 -10.48 12.65 4.43
N ALA A 118 -10.04 12.61 3.17
CA ALA A 118 -10.06 13.74 2.24
C ALA A 118 -11.47 14.20 1.86
N THR A 119 -12.48 13.34 1.99
CA THR A 119 -13.89 13.71 1.75
C THR A 119 -14.59 14.25 3.00
N SER A 120 -13.90 14.26 4.15
CA SER A 120 -14.42 14.83 5.39
C SER A 120 -14.30 16.35 5.38
N SER A 121 -15.38 17.05 5.75
CA SER A 121 -15.33 18.50 5.94
C SER A 121 -14.48 18.94 7.14
N ALA A 122 -14.16 18.01 8.04
CA ALA A 122 -13.32 18.25 9.22
C ALA A 122 -11.87 17.76 9.01
N ALA A 123 -11.48 17.45 7.77
CA ALA A 123 -10.14 17.01 7.45
C ALA A 123 -9.12 18.16 7.63
N PRO A 124 -7.91 17.89 8.14
CA PRO A 124 -6.85 18.88 8.16
C PRO A 124 -6.55 19.46 6.76
N PRO A 125 -6.11 20.72 6.64
CA PRO A 125 -5.69 21.26 5.36
C PRO A 125 -4.48 20.48 4.81
N GLY A 126 -4.45 20.26 3.50
CA GLY A 126 -3.32 19.59 2.86
C GLY A 126 -3.25 18.06 3.03
N VAL A 127 -4.31 17.41 3.52
CA VAL A 127 -4.41 15.94 3.68
C VAL A 127 -3.97 15.15 2.44
N VAL A 128 -4.37 15.58 1.25
CA VAL A 128 -3.98 14.93 -0.02
C VAL A 128 -2.51 15.19 -0.36
N GLY A 129 -2.04 16.43 -0.24
CA GLY A 129 -0.65 16.79 -0.55
C GLY A 129 0.34 16.10 0.38
N THR A 130 0.05 16.08 1.68
CA THR A 130 0.85 15.39 2.70
C THR A 130 0.90 13.88 2.48
N PHE A 131 -0.18 13.26 2.00
CA PHE A 131 -0.20 11.83 1.66
C PHE A 131 0.84 11.48 0.59
N PHE A 132 0.80 12.20 -0.54
CA PHE A 132 1.76 11.99 -1.61
C PHE A 132 3.18 12.38 -1.21
N ALA A 133 3.35 13.43 -0.39
CA ALA A 133 4.66 13.80 0.15
C ALA A 133 5.26 12.71 1.03
N CYS A 134 4.48 12.06 1.89
CA CYS A 134 4.96 10.95 2.72
C CYS A 134 5.33 9.72 1.89
N ILE A 135 4.49 9.32 0.92
CA ILE A 135 4.80 8.18 0.02
C ILE A 135 6.03 8.49 -0.84
N GLY A 136 6.09 9.67 -1.45
CA GLY A 136 7.21 10.11 -2.26
C GLY A 136 8.50 10.22 -1.45
N GLY A 137 8.43 10.78 -0.24
CA GLY A 137 9.55 10.92 0.68
C GLY A 137 10.11 9.56 1.13
N VAL A 138 9.24 8.62 1.52
CA VAL A 138 9.66 7.25 1.84
C VAL A 138 10.27 6.56 0.61
N GLY A 139 9.64 6.69 -0.56
CA GLY A 139 10.16 6.12 -1.80
C GLY A 139 11.55 6.67 -2.17
N ALA A 140 11.74 7.99 -2.05
CA ALA A 140 13.02 8.65 -2.28
C ALA A 140 14.09 8.19 -1.27
N ALA A 141 13.74 8.08 0.01
CA ALA A 141 14.64 7.58 1.05
C ALA A 141 15.06 6.13 0.77
N MET A 142 14.12 5.26 0.41
CA MET A 142 14.41 3.87 0.02
C MET A 142 15.34 3.81 -1.19
N TRP A 143 15.06 4.61 -2.22
CA TRP A 143 15.92 4.69 -3.41
C TRP A 143 17.34 5.13 -3.03
N LEU A 144 17.48 6.17 -2.22
CA LEU A 144 18.77 6.68 -1.76
C LEU A 144 19.57 5.63 -0.99
N VAL A 145 18.93 4.89 -0.07
CA VAL A 145 19.58 3.78 0.66
C VAL A 145 20.05 2.70 -0.31
N THR A 146 19.24 2.34 -1.31
CA THR A 146 19.65 1.33 -2.30
C THR A 146 20.76 1.82 -3.24
N ALA A 147 20.81 3.11 -3.55
CA ALA A 147 21.84 3.71 -4.38
C ALA A 147 23.18 3.77 -3.64
N LEU A 148 23.18 4.14 -2.36
CA LEU A 148 24.37 4.19 -1.51
C LEU A 148 24.98 2.81 -1.26
N ARG A 149 24.15 1.77 -1.09
CA ARG A 149 24.62 0.38 -0.90
C ARG A 149 25.24 -0.27 -2.15
N ARG A 150 25.11 0.35 -3.32
CA ARG A 150 25.69 -0.15 -4.58
C ARG A 150 27.04 0.48 -4.91
N ARG A 151 27.50 1.42 -4.08
CA ARG A 151 28.87 1.95 -4.09
C ARG A 151 29.71 1.18 -3.09
#